data_AF-U4Q5R4-F1
#
_entry.id   AF-U4Q5R4-F1
#
_cell.length_a   1.000
_cell.length_b   1.000
_cell.length_c   1.000
_cell.angle_alpha   90.00
_cell.angle_beta   90.00
_cell.angle_gamma   90.00
#
_symmetry.space_group_name_H-M   'P 1'
#
loop_
_entity.id
_entity.type
_entity.pdbx_description
1 polymer ?
#
loop_
_entity_poly.entity_id
_entity_poly.type
_entity_poly.pdbx_seq_one_letter_code
_entity_poly.pdbx_strand_id
1 'polypeptide(L)'
;MADSDNSTTLPCVTRRKLLAGSAIAVGALNSDAFARNEIKGDAPFDPVVPLWHQWRGAHKLTERLRSQQQSLERQLAETVGFPFAKIHLSDGEPLAAYSREAIHDVFRLAPQQTAACAKAEAEFAAHQLRWDRADREIGYSAAVQAEREAGARAENLLHAMATTSATTLSGVAAKLDAVLHEGNIWEDGSEFPWPHIRSALNDIRRLEESFAKDGAL
;
A
#
# COMPACT_ATOMS: atom_id res chain seq x y z
N MET A 1 -0.80 -32.99 -30.43
CA MET A 1 -1.27 -31.62 -30.73
C MET A 1 -2.05 -31.18 -29.51
N ALA A 2 -1.39 -30.53 -28.56
CA ALA A 2 -1.26 -29.06 -28.46
C ALA A 2 -2.60 -28.47 -27.98
N ASP A 3 -2.70 -27.63 -26.96
CA ASP A 3 -1.79 -27.05 -25.98
C ASP A 3 -2.77 -26.62 -24.87
N SER A 4 -2.59 -27.02 -23.61
CA SER A 4 -3.51 -26.59 -22.54
C SER A 4 -2.80 -25.54 -21.71
N ASP A 5 -3.19 -24.28 -21.94
CA ASP A 5 -2.79 -23.10 -21.18
C ASP A 5 -3.11 -23.28 -19.68
N ASN A 6 -2.17 -23.85 -18.93
CA ASN A 6 -2.19 -23.82 -17.48
C ASN A 6 -1.60 -22.48 -17.02
N SER A 7 -2.32 -21.38 -17.29
CA SER A 7 -2.03 -20.07 -16.73
C SER A 7 -2.36 -20.08 -15.24
N THR A 8 -1.40 -20.58 -14.46
CA THR A 8 -1.42 -20.51 -13.00
C THR A 8 -1.09 -19.08 -12.59
N THR A 9 -2.09 -18.22 -12.70
CA THR A 9 -2.05 -16.90 -12.06
C THR A 9 -2.13 -17.15 -10.55
N LEU A 10 -0.97 -17.24 -9.92
CA LEU A 10 -0.86 -17.32 -8.47
C LEU A 10 -1.50 -16.06 -7.88
N PRO A 11 -2.36 -16.19 -6.85
CA PRO A 11 -3.02 -15.04 -6.27
C PRO A 11 -1.96 -14.13 -5.65
N CYS A 12 -1.94 -12.88 -6.09
CA CYS A 12 -1.24 -11.77 -5.45
C CYS A 12 -1.88 -11.51 -4.08
N VAL A 13 -1.53 -12.33 -3.08
CA VAL A 13 -1.94 -12.13 -1.70
C VAL A 13 -0.96 -11.19 -1.01
N THR A 14 -0.84 -9.95 -1.51
CA THR A 14 -0.22 -8.89 -0.71
C THR A 14 -1.30 -8.33 0.22
N ARG A 15 -1.17 -8.69 1.50
CA ARG A 15 -1.97 -8.24 2.65
C ARG A 15 -2.31 -6.74 2.61
N ARG A 16 -3.45 -6.38 2.01
CA ARG A 16 -4.08 -5.05 2.20
C ARG A 16 -5.52 -5.12 2.71
N LYS A 17 -5.90 -6.26 3.29
CA LYS A 17 -7.07 -6.29 4.18
C LYS A 17 -6.68 -5.67 5.53
N LEU A 18 -7.10 -4.42 5.71
CA LEU A 18 -7.52 -3.74 6.96
C LEU A 18 -7.06 -2.28 7.00
N LEU A 19 -7.67 -1.46 6.15
CA LEU A 19 -8.15 -0.14 6.59
C LEU A 19 -9.68 -0.13 6.46
N ALA A 20 -10.30 -1.17 7.03
CA ALA A 20 -11.66 -1.08 7.53
C ALA A 20 -11.54 -0.44 8.91
N GLY A 21 -12.19 0.71 9.07
CA GLY A 21 -12.07 1.56 10.23
C GLY A 21 -12.26 0.82 11.55
N SER A 22 -11.36 1.08 12.50
CA SER A 22 -11.70 1.12 13.92
C SER A 22 -10.56 1.77 14.70
N ALA A 23 -10.77 3.02 15.10
CA ALA A 23 -10.54 3.46 16.47
C ALA A 23 -11.38 4.72 16.71
N ILE A 24 -12.47 4.55 17.46
CA ILE A 24 -13.19 5.64 18.10
C ILE A 24 -12.29 6.18 19.21
N ALA A 25 -12.01 7.48 19.17
CA ALA A 25 -11.81 8.28 20.38
C ALA A 25 -12.70 9.52 20.25
N VAL A 26 -13.84 9.48 20.96
CA VAL A 26 -14.65 10.66 21.24
C VAL A 26 -13.83 11.53 22.18
N GLY A 27 -13.25 12.59 21.64
CA GLY A 27 -12.81 13.76 22.39
C GLY A 27 -13.59 14.95 21.86
N ALA A 28 -14.55 15.45 22.64
CA ALA A 28 -15.28 16.66 22.31
C ALA A 28 -14.28 17.83 22.18
N LEU A 29 -14.04 18.28 20.96
CA LEU A 29 -13.47 19.60 20.74
C LEU A 29 -14.63 20.53 20.41
N ASN A 30 -14.92 21.39 21.39
CA ASN A 30 -15.89 22.46 21.28
C ASN A 30 -15.64 23.23 19.99
N SER A 31 -16.66 23.28 19.16
CA SER A 31 -16.75 24.19 18.04
C SER A 31 -17.04 25.56 18.61
N ASP A 32 -16.01 26.39 18.73
CA ASP A 32 -16.20 27.82 18.94
C ASP A 32 -15.09 28.64 18.30
N ALA A 33 -15.51 29.80 17.82
CA ALA A 33 -14.76 30.88 17.18
C ALA A 33 -14.41 30.71 15.68
N PHE A 34 -15.44 30.87 14.85
CA PHE A 34 -15.29 31.65 13.61
C PHE A 34 -14.83 33.08 13.97
N ALA A 35 -13.52 33.28 14.11
CA ALA A 35 -12.93 34.61 13.99
C ALA A 35 -12.54 34.80 12.51
N ARG A 36 -13.46 35.39 11.73
CA ARG A 36 -13.13 35.96 10.42
C ARG A 36 -12.13 37.10 10.66
N ASN A 37 -10.85 36.81 10.54
CA ASN A 37 -9.84 37.86 10.43
C ASN A 37 -9.67 38.18 8.94
N GLU A 38 -10.15 39.35 8.53
CA GLU A 38 -9.86 39.92 7.23
C GLU A 38 -8.36 40.21 7.14
N ILE A 39 -7.59 39.30 6.54
CA ILE A 39 -6.20 39.58 6.17
C ILE A 39 -6.22 40.23 4.79
N LYS A 40 -6.02 41.54 4.82
CA LYS A 40 -5.74 42.41 3.67
C LYS A 40 -4.32 42.10 3.16
N GLY A 41 -4.20 41.65 1.91
CA GLY A 41 -3.06 41.99 1.05
C GLY A 41 -1.85 41.05 0.99
N ASP A 42 -2.03 39.74 1.02
CA ASP A 42 -1.10 38.79 0.38
C ASP A 42 -1.94 37.65 -0.22
N ALA A 43 -1.51 37.03 -1.32
CA ALA A 43 -2.28 35.95 -1.95
C ALA A 43 -2.62 34.89 -0.88
N PRO A 44 -3.88 34.41 -0.79
CA PRO A 44 -4.28 33.53 0.31
C PRO A 44 -3.47 32.24 0.25
N PHE A 45 -2.48 32.11 1.15
CA PHE A 45 -1.69 30.90 1.31
C PHE A 45 -2.62 29.80 1.83
N ASP A 46 -2.73 28.71 1.08
CA ASP A 46 -3.53 27.57 1.49
C ASP A 46 -2.68 26.56 2.29
N PRO A 47 -3.07 26.20 3.51
CA PRO A 47 -2.30 25.30 4.36
C PRO A 47 -2.27 23.85 3.84
N VAL A 48 -3.19 23.46 2.95
CA VAL A 48 -3.26 22.10 2.38
C VAL A 48 -2.26 21.93 1.24
N VAL A 49 -1.96 22.98 0.48
CA VAL A 49 -1.09 22.89 -0.71
C VAL A 49 0.33 22.37 -0.40
N PRO A 50 1.03 22.86 0.64
CA PRO A 50 2.33 22.30 1.03
C PRO A 50 2.24 20.82 1.45
N LEU A 51 1.19 20.43 2.18
CA LEU A 51 0.96 19.04 2.59
C LEU A 51 0.75 18.15 1.36
N TRP A 52 -0.01 18.62 0.37
CA TRP A 52 -0.21 17.91 -0.89
C TRP A 52 1.09 17.72 -1.67
N HIS A 53 1.97 18.72 -1.74
CA HIS A 53 3.28 18.55 -2.38
C HIS A 53 4.12 17.47 -1.67
N GLN A 54 4.12 17.48 -0.34
CA GLN A 54 4.81 16.46 0.45
C GLN A 54 4.21 15.06 0.25
N TRP A 55 2.88 14.97 0.22
CA TRP A 55 2.14 13.73 -0.01
C TRP A 55 2.46 13.19 -1.40
N ARG A 56 2.40 14.01 -2.45
CA ARG A 56 2.72 13.63 -3.83
C ARG A 56 4.16 13.12 -3.96
N GLY A 57 5.09 13.72 -3.23
CA GLY A 57 6.47 13.25 -3.12
C GLY A 57 6.57 11.88 -2.44
N ALA A 58 5.89 11.70 -1.30
CA ALA A 58 5.85 10.42 -0.59
C ALA A 58 5.23 9.32 -1.46
N HIS A 59 4.08 9.59 -2.06
CA HIS A 59 3.33 8.65 -2.89
C HIS A 59 4.15 8.20 -4.10
N LYS A 60 4.81 9.11 -4.83
CA LYS A 60 5.73 8.75 -5.93
C LYS A 60 6.91 7.90 -5.47
N LEU A 61 7.44 8.18 -4.27
CA LEU A 61 8.51 7.38 -3.69
C LEU A 61 8.02 5.96 -3.37
N THR A 62 6.83 5.83 -2.78
CA THR A 62 6.17 4.55 -2.51
C THR A 62 6.01 3.73 -3.78
N GLU A 63 5.51 4.31 -4.88
CA GLU A 63 5.34 3.58 -6.15
C GLU A 63 6.67 3.07 -6.74
N ARG A 64 7.72 3.90 -6.66
CA ARG A 64 9.07 3.50 -7.10
C ARG A 64 9.63 2.37 -6.24
N LEU A 65 9.53 2.50 -4.92
CA LEU A 65 10.02 1.49 -3.98
C LEU A 65 9.23 0.19 -4.10
N ARG A 66 7.92 0.25 -4.38
CA ARG A 66 7.10 -0.92 -4.67
C ARG A 66 7.57 -1.65 -5.93
N SER A 67 7.82 -0.91 -7.00
CA SER A 67 8.36 -1.52 -8.24
C SER A 67 9.73 -2.17 -8.01
N GLN A 68 10.59 -1.51 -7.23
CA GLN A 68 11.88 -2.07 -6.84
C GLN A 68 11.72 -3.33 -5.98
N GLN A 69 10.85 -3.29 -4.96
CA GLN A 69 10.55 -4.43 -4.09
C GLN A 69 10.02 -5.62 -4.90
N GLN A 70 9.10 -5.41 -5.85
CA GLN A 70 8.57 -6.46 -6.72
C GLN A 70 9.64 -7.08 -7.63
N SER A 71 10.57 -6.26 -8.13
CA SER A 71 11.71 -6.76 -8.90
C SER A 71 12.64 -7.62 -8.05
N LEU A 72 12.94 -7.19 -6.83
CA LEU A 72 13.77 -7.94 -5.89
C LEU A 72 13.09 -9.22 -5.42
N GLU A 73 11.78 -9.18 -5.17
CA GLU A 73 10.97 -10.35 -4.82
C GLU A 73 11.03 -11.41 -5.93
N ARG A 74 10.85 -10.98 -7.18
CA ARG A 74 10.95 -11.86 -8.35
C ARG A 74 12.34 -12.48 -8.44
N GLN A 75 13.38 -11.67 -8.32
CA GLN A 75 14.76 -12.16 -8.35
C GLN A 75 15.02 -13.19 -7.23
N LEU A 76 14.49 -12.96 -6.03
CA LEU A 76 14.66 -13.85 -4.89
C LEU A 76 13.92 -15.19 -5.11
N ALA A 77 12.70 -15.12 -5.64
CA ALA A 77 11.91 -16.28 -6.01
C ALA A 77 12.56 -17.09 -7.16
N GLU A 78 13.13 -16.44 -8.16
CA GLU A 78 13.84 -17.10 -9.27
C GLU A 78 15.15 -17.75 -8.83
N THR A 79 15.86 -17.14 -7.87
CA THR A 79 17.19 -17.62 -7.43
C THR A 79 17.09 -18.71 -6.37
N VAL A 80 16.23 -18.54 -5.37
CA VAL A 80 16.16 -19.43 -4.19
C VAL A 80 14.84 -20.21 -4.13
N GLY A 81 13.80 -19.74 -4.82
CA GLY A 81 12.43 -20.22 -4.62
C GLY A 81 11.88 -19.79 -3.27
N PHE A 82 10.56 -19.61 -3.17
CA PHE A 82 9.92 -19.30 -1.88
C PHE A 82 10.23 -20.38 -0.84
N PRO A 83 10.41 -20.04 0.45
CA PRO A 83 10.66 -21.03 1.50
C PRO A 83 9.50 -22.04 1.61
N PHE A 84 9.80 -23.33 1.49
CA PHE A 84 8.85 -24.40 1.75
C PHE A 84 9.55 -25.67 2.25
N ALA A 85 8.78 -26.57 2.87
CA ALA A 85 9.20 -27.93 3.19
C ALA A 85 8.31 -28.96 2.49
N LYS A 86 8.89 -30.13 2.19
CA LYS A 86 8.15 -31.26 1.61
C LYS A 86 7.75 -32.23 2.71
N ILE A 87 6.48 -32.23 3.07
CA ILE A 87 5.91 -33.15 4.03
C ILE A 87 5.56 -34.46 3.33
N HIS A 88 6.11 -35.56 3.83
CA HIS A 88 5.78 -36.91 3.37
C HIS A 88 4.94 -37.58 4.46
N LEU A 89 3.64 -37.74 4.20
CA LEU A 89 2.75 -38.55 5.03
C LEU A 89 2.83 -40.01 4.56
N SER A 90 2.56 -40.96 5.46
CA SER A 90 2.71 -42.40 5.22
C SER A 90 1.84 -42.98 4.09
N ASP A 91 0.87 -42.20 3.62
CA ASP A 91 -0.29 -42.67 2.86
C ASP A 91 -0.75 -41.67 1.78
N GLY A 92 0.10 -40.71 1.38
CA GLY A 92 -0.27 -39.71 0.37
C GLY A 92 0.89 -39.09 -0.42
N GLU A 93 0.52 -38.30 -1.43
CA GLU A 93 1.46 -37.47 -2.20
C GLU A 93 2.17 -36.44 -1.31
N PRO A 94 3.44 -36.11 -1.60
CA PRO A 94 4.18 -35.12 -0.81
C PRO A 94 3.52 -33.75 -0.87
N LEU A 95 3.26 -33.17 0.31
CA LEU A 95 2.61 -31.88 0.47
C LEU A 95 3.67 -30.77 0.68
N ALA A 96 3.54 -29.66 -0.03
CA ALA A 96 4.36 -28.48 0.21
C ALA A 96 3.76 -27.64 1.36
N ALA A 97 4.56 -27.35 2.38
CA ALA A 97 4.19 -26.45 3.48
C ALA A 97 5.05 -25.19 3.44
N TYR A 98 4.40 -24.02 3.41
CA TYR A 98 5.04 -22.71 3.23
C TYR A 98 5.22 -21.93 4.54
N SER A 99 4.90 -22.55 5.68
CA SER A 99 5.16 -21.97 6.99
C SER A 99 5.34 -23.06 8.04
N ARG A 100 5.96 -22.71 9.17
CA ARG A 100 6.04 -23.59 10.32
C ARG A 100 4.64 -23.94 10.84
N GLU A 101 3.72 -22.99 10.86
CA GLU A 101 2.33 -23.23 11.27
C GLU A 101 1.66 -24.25 10.34
N ALA A 102 1.86 -24.15 9.02
CA ALA A 102 1.33 -25.12 8.06
C ALA A 102 1.94 -26.52 8.27
N ILE A 103 3.22 -26.61 8.63
CA ILE A 103 3.85 -27.88 9.01
C ILE A 103 3.17 -28.46 10.27
N HIS A 104 3.02 -27.65 11.32
CA HIS A 104 2.37 -28.07 12.57
C HIS A 104 0.90 -28.46 12.35
N ASP A 105 0.17 -27.74 11.50
CA ASP A 105 -1.22 -28.01 11.17
C ASP A 105 -1.39 -29.39 10.55
N VAL A 106 -0.49 -29.76 9.63
CA VAL A 106 -0.49 -31.07 8.97
C VAL A 106 -0.22 -32.19 9.97
N PHE A 107 0.77 -32.00 10.85
CA PHE A 107 1.14 -33.01 11.85
C PHE A 107 0.25 -33.02 13.09
N ARG A 108 -0.66 -32.05 13.26
CA ARG A 108 -1.63 -32.00 14.37
C ARG A 108 -2.46 -33.28 14.46
N LEU A 109 -2.84 -33.85 13.32
CA LEU A 109 -3.65 -35.07 13.24
C LEU A 109 -2.81 -36.36 13.21
N ALA A 110 -1.48 -36.25 13.21
CA ALA A 110 -0.54 -37.37 13.18
C ALA A 110 0.62 -37.16 14.18
N PRO A 111 0.34 -36.97 15.49
CA PRO A 111 1.35 -36.65 16.50
C PRO A 111 2.43 -37.74 16.66
N GLN A 112 2.14 -38.97 16.23
CA GLN A 112 3.09 -40.08 16.20
C GLN A 112 4.21 -39.89 15.16
N GLN A 113 4.03 -39.04 14.15
CA GLN A 113 5.00 -38.79 13.08
C GLN A 113 6.03 -37.69 13.46
N THR A 114 6.55 -37.73 14.69
CA THR A 114 7.46 -36.71 15.23
C THR A 114 8.73 -36.53 14.40
N ALA A 115 9.30 -37.63 13.89
CA ALA A 115 10.49 -37.60 13.04
C ALA A 115 10.23 -36.90 11.69
N ALA A 116 9.05 -37.11 11.09
CA ALA A 116 8.68 -36.46 9.84
C ALA A 116 8.39 -34.96 10.06
N CYS A 117 7.78 -34.59 11.20
CA CYS A 117 7.60 -33.20 11.60
C CYS A 117 8.94 -32.48 11.77
N ALA A 118 9.87 -33.06 12.56
CA ALA A 118 11.19 -32.50 12.78
C ALA A 118 11.99 -32.36 11.47
N LYS A 119 11.88 -33.33 10.56
CA LYS A 119 12.50 -33.26 9.23
C LYS A 119 11.92 -32.10 8.41
N ALA A 120 10.60 -31.98 8.34
CA ALA A 120 9.95 -30.89 7.60
C ALA A 120 10.32 -29.51 8.17
N GLU A 121 10.35 -29.36 9.50
CA GLU A 121 10.80 -28.14 10.15
C GLU A 121 12.27 -27.81 9.84
N ALA A 122 13.16 -28.81 9.84
CA ALA A 122 14.57 -28.62 9.50
C ALA A 122 14.76 -28.25 8.02
N GLU A 123 14.01 -28.87 7.11
CA GLU A 123 14.00 -28.53 5.68
C GLU A 123 13.53 -27.08 5.46
N PHE A 124 12.42 -26.70 6.11
CA PHE A 124 11.90 -25.33 6.04
C PHE A 124 12.93 -24.33 6.59
N ALA A 125 13.51 -24.60 7.76
CA ALA A 125 14.52 -23.74 8.37
C ALA A 125 15.77 -23.60 7.49
N ALA A 126 16.23 -24.69 6.86
CA ALA A 126 17.35 -24.65 5.93
C ALA A 126 17.03 -23.82 4.69
N HIS A 127 15.80 -23.88 4.17
CA HIS A 127 15.36 -23.02 3.07
C HIS A 127 15.27 -21.56 3.50
N GLN A 128 14.68 -21.27 4.66
CA GLN A 128 14.59 -19.93 5.21
C GLN A 128 15.98 -19.30 5.35
N LEU A 129 16.98 -20.04 5.85
CA LEU A 129 18.36 -19.55 5.94
C LEU A 129 18.97 -19.20 4.58
N ARG A 130 18.67 -19.96 3.52
CA ARG A 130 19.10 -19.63 2.15
C ARG A 130 18.42 -18.36 1.65
N TRP A 131 17.11 -18.24 1.90
CA TRP A 131 16.33 -17.06 1.55
C TRP A 131 16.85 -15.82 2.25
N ASP A 132 17.01 -15.86 3.57
CA ASP A 132 17.51 -14.74 4.38
C ASP A 132 18.94 -14.33 3.98
N ARG A 133 19.76 -15.29 3.56
CA ARG A 133 21.10 -14.99 3.04
C ARG A 133 21.02 -14.25 1.72
N ALA A 134 20.26 -14.76 0.76
CA ALA A 134 20.10 -14.11 -0.55
C ALA A 134 19.43 -12.74 -0.41
N ASP A 135 18.45 -12.61 0.48
CA ASP A 135 17.84 -11.34 0.86
C ASP A 135 18.89 -10.34 1.37
N ARG A 136 19.77 -10.73 2.31
CA ARG A 136 20.86 -9.86 2.77
C ARG A 136 21.82 -9.44 1.65
N GLU A 137 22.00 -10.28 0.63
CA GLU A 137 22.86 -10.00 -0.52
C GLU A 137 22.20 -9.02 -1.51
N ILE A 138 20.88 -9.12 -1.75
CA ILE A 138 20.16 -8.29 -2.74
C ILE A 138 19.37 -7.11 -2.13
N GLY A 139 19.17 -7.09 -0.82
CA GLY A 139 18.49 -6.04 -0.07
C GLY A 139 16.96 -6.05 -0.17
N TYR A 140 16.32 -7.21 -0.34
CA TYR A 140 14.87 -7.29 -0.49
C TYR A 140 14.10 -6.77 0.73
N SER A 141 14.41 -7.26 1.94
CA SER A 141 13.76 -6.83 3.19
C SER A 141 14.00 -5.35 3.48
N ALA A 142 15.16 -4.80 3.11
CA ALA A 142 15.43 -3.38 3.23
C ALA A 142 14.53 -2.55 2.29
N ALA A 143 14.33 -3.01 1.05
CA ALA A 143 13.41 -2.37 0.11
C ALA A 143 11.94 -2.46 0.58
N VAL A 144 11.53 -3.60 1.16
CA VAL A 144 10.21 -3.76 1.80
C VAL A 144 10.03 -2.76 2.93
N GLN A 145 11.03 -2.58 3.79
CA GLN A 145 10.96 -1.65 4.90
C GLN A 145 10.87 -0.20 4.40
N ALA A 146 11.69 0.18 3.42
CA ALA A 146 11.64 1.51 2.82
C ALA A 146 10.28 1.82 2.16
N GLU A 147 9.70 0.84 1.44
CA GLU A 147 8.37 0.98 0.83
C GLU A 147 7.29 1.23 1.90
N ARG A 148 7.34 0.46 3.01
CA ARG A 148 6.42 0.63 4.14
C ARG A 148 6.55 2.00 4.79
N GLU A 149 7.77 2.49 5.00
CA GLU A 149 8.02 3.81 5.60
C GLU A 149 7.53 4.95 4.69
N ALA A 150 7.79 4.86 3.39
CA ALA A 150 7.27 5.82 2.41
C ALA A 150 5.73 5.79 2.35
N GLY A 151 5.13 4.60 2.38
CA GLY A 151 3.69 4.39 2.43
C GLY A 151 3.06 5.00 3.67
N ALA A 152 3.61 4.71 4.85
CA ALA A 152 3.16 5.27 6.12
C ALA A 152 3.27 6.81 6.13
N ARG A 153 4.34 7.36 5.56
CA ARG A 153 4.48 8.82 5.39
C ARG A 153 3.40 9.40 4.48
N ALA A 154 3.09 8.74 3.36
CA ALA A 154 2.01 9.17 2.47
C ALA A 154 0.65 9.12 3.19
N GLU A 155 0.35 8.05 3.91
CA GLU A 155 -0.89 7.90 4.68
C GLU A 155 -1.06 9.00 5.75
N ASN A 156 0.00 9.26 6.52
CA ASN A 156 0.00 10.33 7.53
C ASN A 156 -0.27 11.71 6.91
N LEU A 157 0.32 11.99 5.74
CA LEU A 157 0.10 13.26 5.04
C LEU A 157 -1.32 13.35 4.47
N LEU A 158 -1.88 12.24 3.98
CA LEU A 158 -3.26 12.19 3.52
C LEU A 158 -4.23 12.48 4.68
N HIS A 159 -3.98 11.91 5.86
CA HIS A 159 -4.75 12.19 7.07
C HIS A 159 -4.61 13.66 7.50
N ALA A 160 -3.40 14.22 7.47
CA ALA A 160 -3.17 15.63 7.77
C ALA A 160 -3.91 16.55 6.79
N MET A 161 -3.94 16.23 5.50
CA MET A 161 -4.72 16.96 4.50
C MET A 161 -6.22 16.86 4.77
N ALA A 162 -6.73 15.68 5.17
CA ALA A 162 -8.15 15.50 5.48
C ALA A 162 -8.61 16.40 6.64
N THR A 163 -7.79 16.51 7.69
CA THR A 163 -8.07 17.27 8.91
C THR A 163 -7.78 18.78 8.79
N THR A 164 -6.93 19.19 7.85
CA THR A 164 -6.60 20.60 7.60
C THR A 164 -7.67 21.26 6.72
N SER A 165 -8.34 22.31 7.19
CA SER A 165 -9.30 23.05 6.36
C SER A 165 -8.61 23.75 5.18
N ALA A 166 -9.10 23.52 3.96
CA ALA A 166 -8.69 24.31 2.80
C ALA A 166 -9.30 25.70 2.89
N THR A 167 -8.53 26.74 2.57
CA THR A 167 -8.96 28.14 2.56
C THR A 167 -9.12 28.68 1.16
N THR A 168 -8.75 27.89 0.15
CA THR A 168 -8.79 28.23 -1.28
C THR A 168 -9.34 27.07 -2.11
N LEU A 169 -9.77 27.38 -3.34
CA LEU A 169 -10.12 26.36 -4.33
C LEU A 169 -8.93 25.44 -4.64
N SER A 170 -7.70 25.96 -4.60
CA SER A 170 -6.47 25.19 -4.83
C SER A 170 -6.25 24.16 -3.74
N GLY A 171 -6.55 24.50 -2.48
CA GLY A 171 -6.51 23.53 -1.37
C GLY A 171 -7.56 22.43 -1.52
N VAL A 172 -8.78 22.78 -1.95
CA VAL A 172 -9.83 21.78 -2.26
C VAL A 172 -9.39 20.88 -3.41
N ALA A 173 -8.87 21.48 -4.49
CA ALA A 173 -8.35 20.76 -5.64
C ALA A 173 -7.22 19.80 -5.26
N ALA A 174 -6.31 20.23 -4.37
CA ALA A 174 -5.22 19.41 -3.85
C ALA A 174 -5.73 18.17 -3.09
N LYS A 175 -6.79 18.30 -2.27
CA LYS A 175 -7.40 17.14 -1.60
C LYS A 175 -8.02 16.15 -2.58
N LEU A 176 -8.79 16.65 -3.55
CA LEU A 176 -9.44 15.81 -4.55
C LEU A 176 -8.41 15.11 -5.45
N ASP A 177 -7.32 15.80 -5.80
CA ASP A 177 -6.20 15.23 -6.55
C ASP A 177 -5.54 14.06 -5.78
N ALA A 178 -5.30 14.22 -4.48
CA ALA A 178 -4.77 13.14 -3.64
C ALA A 178 -5.72 11.93 -3.58
N VAL A 179 -7.03 12.16 -3.41
CA VAL A 179 -8.05 11.10 -3.40
C VAL A 179 -8.09 10.34 -4.73
N LEU A 180 -8.00 11.04 -5.86
CA LEU A 180 -7.98 10.39 -7.17
C LEU A 180 -6.76 9.50 -7.33
N HIS A 181 -5.59 9.91 -6.89
CA HIS A 181 -4.39 9.09 -7.00
C HIS A 181 -4.39 7.89 -6.05
N GLU A 182 -4.93 8.01 -4.84
CA GLU A 182 -5.05 6.87 -3.90
C GLU A 182 -6.12 5.86 -4.35
N GLY A 183 -7.25 6.34 -4.88
CA GLY A 183 -8.34 5.51 -5.39
C GLY A 183 -8.00 4.78 -6.69
N ASN A 184 -7.28 5.45 -7.60
CA ASN A 184 -6.93 4.95 -8.93
C ASN A 184 -5.76 3.95 -8.94
N ILE A 185 -5.23 3.54 -7.78
CA ILE A 185 -4.23 2.46 -7.72
C ILE A 185 -4.87 1.10 -8.05
N TRP A 186 -6.18 0.94 -7.85
CA TRP A 186 -6.86 -0.37 -7.93
C TRP A 186 -7.80 -0.55 -9.12
N GLU A 187 -8.31 0.54 -9.68
CA GLU A 187 -9.22 0.56 -10.83
C GLU A 187 -8.67 1.54 -11.89
N ASP A 188 -8.99 1.32 -13.16
CA ASP A 188 -8.70 2.26 -14.26
C ASP A 188 -9.37 3.64 -14.09
N GLY A 189 -10.05 3.85 -12.94
CA GLY A 189 -10.73 5.07 -12.57
C GLY A 189 -11.95 5.37 -13.43
N SER A 190 -12.51 4.33 -14.08
CA SER A 190 -13.74 4.40 -14.86
C SER A 190 -15.00 4.17 -14.01
N GLU A 191 -14.88 3.46 -12.88
CA GLU A 191 -16.00 3.17 -12.00
C GLU A 191 -16.37 4.34 -11.07
N PHE A 192 -17.62 4.33 -10.59
CA PHE A 192 -18.10 5.31 -9.61
C PHE A 192 -17.28 5.22 -8.30
N PRO A 193 -16.82 6.34 -7.69
CA PRO A 193 -17.15 7.73 -8.01
C PRO A 193 -16.09 8.49 -8.84
N TRP A 194 -15.06 7.82 -9.36
CA TRP A 194 -13.85 8.48 -9.88
C TRP A 194 -14.07 9.46 -11.05
N PRO A 195 -14.92 9.17 -12.05
CA PRO A 195 -15.21 10.13 -13.11
C PRO A 195 -15.85 11.42 -12.60
N HIS A 196 -16.71 11.34 -11.57
CA HIS A 196 -17.41 12.50 -11.01
C HIS A 196 -16.46 13.41 -10.23
N ILE A 197 -15.58 12.81 -9.42
CA ILE A 197 -14.54 13.54 -8.68
C ILE A 197 -13.59 14.24 -9.67
N ARG A 198 -13.20 13.56 -10.74
CA ARG A 198 -12.33 14.12 -11.80
C ARG A 198 -13.00 15.28 -12.53
N SER A 199 -14.29 15.17 -12.85
CA SER A 199 -15.08 16.27 -13.44
C SER A 199 -15.09 17.49 -12.53
N ALA A 200 -15.45 17.32 -11.25
CA ALA A 200 -15.50 18.42 -10.28
C ALA A 200 -14.13 19.08 -10.08
N LEU A 201 -13.05 18.29 -10.02
CA LEU A 201 -11.69 18.80 -9.93
C LEU A 201 -11.31 19.66 -11.15
N ASN A 202 -11.68 19.23 -12.36
CA ASN A 202 -11.43 20.01 -13.57
C ASN A 202 -12.23 21.32 -13.59
N ASP A 203 -13.46 21.31 -13.11
CA ASP A 203 -14.28 22.52 -12.99
C ASP A 203 -13.66 23.52 -12.00
N ILE A 204 -13.17 23.04 -10.84
CA ILE A 204 -12.47 23.87 -9.85
C ILE A 204 -11.25 24.54 -10.49
N ARG A 205 -10.37 23.76 -11.15
CA ARG A 205 -9.16 24.28 -11.82
C ARG A 205 -9.51 25.33 -12.88
N ARG A 206 -10.54 25.08 -13.69
CA ARG A 206 -10.99 26.03 -14.72
C ARG A 206 -11.50 27.34 -14.12
N LEU A 207 -12.24 27.27 -13.02
CA LEU A 207 -12.75 28.47 -12.34
C LEU A 207 -11.61 29.29 -11.74
N GLU A 208 -10.62 28.67 -11.11
CA GLU A 208 -9.43 29.37 -10.60
C GLU A 208 -8.69 30.13 -11.70
N GLU A 209 -8.50 29.50 -12.87
CA GLU A 209 -7.88 30.14 -14.02
C GLU A 209 -8.68 31.35 -14.55
N SER A 210 -10.02 31.30 -14.49
CA SER A 210 -10.85 32.46 -14.87
C SER A 210 -10.76 33.60 -13.85
N PHE A 211 -10.83 33.31 -12.55
CA PHE A 211 -10.73 34.34 -11.51
C PHE A 211 -9.36 35.01 -11.47
N ALA A 212 -8.29 34.26 -11.78
CA ALA A 212 -6.95 34.82 -11.92
C ALA A 212 -6.82 35.78 -13.12
N LYS A 213 -7.58 35.56 -14.20
CA LYS A 213 -7.57 36.43 -15.40
C LYS A 213 -8.40 37.69 -15.19
N ASP A 214 -9.54 37.59 -14.51
CA ASP A 214 -10.45 38.73 -14.28
C ASP A 214 -9.93 39.70 -13.20
N GLY A 215 -9.12 39.23 -12.25
CA GLY A 215 -8.49 40.07 -11.23
C GLY A 215 -7.21 40.81 -11.66
N ALA A 216 -6.76 40.63 -12.91
CA ALA A 216 -5.56 41.24 -13.48
C ALA A 216 -5.85 42.43 -14.43
N LEU A 217 -7.12 42.86 -14.52
CA LEU A 217 -7.62 44.03 -15.26
C LEU A 217 -7.97 45.17 -14.30
#